data_AF-D8LM86-F1
#
_entry.id   AF-D8LM86-F1
#
_cell.length_a   1.000
_cell.length_b   1.000
_cell.length_c   1.000
_cell.angle_alpha   90.00
_cell.angle_beta   90.00
_cell.angle_gamma   90.00
#
_symmetry.space_group_name_H-M   'P 1'
#
loop_
_entity.id
_entity.type
_entity.pdbx_description
1 polymer ?
#
loop_
_entity_poly.entity_id
_entity_poly.type
_entity_poly.pdbx_seq_one_letter_code
_entity_poly.pdbx_strand_id
1 'polypeptide(L)'
;MDADEPQGTLGTYGLDMVIEPFRKTTLAVEGNVSLSRRYVWQLQHGSNHGVTAKDAGDAWAYTGGPQATVTLDSPGTVYVLTVREVSEDGQVVAEARVEASCKYVRRFPLGACVQYLRVWRPFASGQPLTRPQHVPPLLLVSCDRREIRELTDRDREAFFDAMQTWYTIPNSVGKTTYGPDFSNYMPVTAIHGTEVQNFCYHQGMQFLTSHAAFDLTMERYLQMIDPTVSLPVWDYMIDSAWLGLEWYESEIFQPDWFGSAMSDVENHFMVTGGRFGNVSAIYDPEDTLTDSRVKPTHNPYGYVSSPHNYQDLPRLTRTSSYCGLQSRDTLATLDAFLGCFEESRSFYDWEYCMQYKIHGDIHGLLGGAFDCNTDMADFSAEHPEYSHGLLAFTLQILTFKFTAWNILTPDDNTCDAKCMKGQTEPCGCTCLIDAFAIPDQQVYGYMEAFMDAAMTDFSGYQYITHDEEAAYPYGFIQDGQRMSDEHAMFLMRTLVKIGCEPGAVGTMSSTASPVDPLFWVLHPLFDKAMHILLLSPKYDEYTMEWVDGECPGSGYTDELPITERSLGLGPGTDYLTNEQLLELLYPSNPALPYVYTDLPRWGDKDTELV
;
A
#
# COMPACT_ATOMS: atom_id res chain seq x y z
N MET A 1 -23.09 49.15 -31.86
CA MET A 1 -23.88 48.22 -31.03
C MET A 1 -23.11 46.94 -31.14
N ASP A 2 -22.11 46.82 -30.30
CA ASP A 2 -21.02 45.86 -30.44
C ASP A 2 -20.89 45.10 -29.12
N ALA A 3 -20.41 43.87 -29.21
CA ALA A 3 -20.71 42.81 -28.26
C ALA A 3 -20.28 43.09 -26.81
N ASP A 4 -21.07 42.58 -25.87
CA ASP A 4 -20.59 42.31 -24.51
C ASP A 4 -19.42 41.32 -24.58
N GLU A 5 -18.22 41.76 -24.18
CA GLU A 5 -17.14 40.83 -23.85
C GLU A 5 -17.55 39.99 -22.63
N PRO A 6 -17.26 38.68 -22.61
CA PRO A 6 -17.54 37.87 -21.44
C PRO A 6 -16.69 38.37 -20.25
N GLN A 7 -17.36 38.68 -19.14
CA GLN A 7 -16.69 38.98 -17.88
C GLN A 7 -15.79 37.79 -17.51
N GLY A 8 -14.48 38.06 -17.37
CA GLY A 8 -13.50 37.02 -17.06
C GLY A 8 -13.83 36.34 -15.73
N THR A 9 -14.10 35.05 -15.76
CA THR A 9 -14.31 34.28 -14.53
C THR A 9 -12.97 33.98 -13.87
N LEU A 10 -12.79 34.46 -12.64
CA LEU A 10 -11.77 33.92 -11.75
C LEU A 10 -12.11 32.47 -11.43
N GLY A 11 -11.33 31.53 -11.96
CA GLY A 11 -11.35 30.16 -11.49
C GLY A 11 -10.60 30.08 -10.16
N THR A 12 -11.31 30.13 -9.02
CA THR A 12 -10.86 29.27 -7.92
C THR A 12 -11.36 27.87 -8.22
N TYR A 13 -10.40 27.03 -8.58
CA TYR A 13 -10.52 25.60 -8.57
C TYR A 13 -10.98 25.19 -7.14
N GLY A 14 -12.04 24.37 -7.03
CA GLY A 14 -12.95 24.41 -5.86
C GLY A 14 -13.22 23.09 -5.14
N LEU A 15 -12.46 22.84 -4.07
CA LEU A 15 -12.75 21.92 -2.94
C LEU A 15 -12.05 22.47 -1.68
N ASP A 16 -11.98 21.69 -0.61
CA ASP A 16 -11.37 22.07 0.67
C ASP A 16 -9.82 22.12 0.64
N MET A 17 -9.23 23.28 0.88
CA MET A 17 -7.77 23.42 1.09
C MET A 17 -7.36 22.87 2.47
N VAL A 18 -6.30 22.06 2.56
CA VAL A 18 -5.65 21.75 3.85
C VAL A 18 -4.51 22.74 4.11
N ILE A 19 -4.54 23.44 5.25
CA ILE A 19 -3.50 24.42 5.62
C ILE A 19 -2.89 24.04 6.98
N GLU A 20 -1.56 23.93 7.04
CA GLU A 20 -0.82 23.73 8.30
C GLU A 20 -0.85 25.00 9.17
N PRO A 21 -1.32 24.94 10.43
CA PRO A 21 -1.35 26.10 11.31
C PRO A 21 0.07 26.54 11.72
N PHE A 22 0.17 27.80 12.12
CA PHE A 22 1.38 28.49 12.55
C PHE A 22 2.48 28.61 11.47
N ARG A 23 2.23 28.12 10.24
CA ARG A 23 3.10 28.29 9.07
C ARG A 23 2.64 29.42 8.15
N LYS A 24 3.55 29.84 7.28
CA LYS A 24 3.25 30.76 6.17
C LYS A 24 2.89 29.96 4.94
N THR A 25 1.62 29.99 4.57
CA THR A 25 1.10 29.38 3.34
C THR A 25 0.89 30.47 2.29
N THR A 26 1.42 30.25 1.09
CA THR A 26 1.25 31.19 -0.03
C THR A 26 0.06 30.77 -0.87
N LEU A 27 -0.98 31.60 -0.84
CA LEU A 27 -2.16 31.51 -1.70
C LEU A 27 -1.86 32.23 -3.02
N ALA A 28 -2.29 31.67 -4.15
CA ALA A 28 -2.11 32.26 -5.48
C ALA A 28 -3.41 32.17 -6.30
N VAL A 29 -3.67 33.18 -7.13
CA VAL A 29 -4.65 33.11 -8.23
C VAL A 29 -3.93 32.57 -9.45
N GLU A 30 -4.63 31.77 -10.26
CA GLU A 30 -4.05 31.08 -11.41
C GLU A 30 -4.94 31.20 -12.66
N GLY A 31 -4.37 30.87 -13.83
CA GLY A 31 -5.00 31.11 -15.14
C GLY A 31 -4.64 32.47 -15.73
N ASN A 32 -5.61 33.14 -16.38
CA ASN A 32 -5.43 34.47 -16.99
C ASN A 32 -5.39 35.59 -15.93
N VAL A 33 -4.31 35.61 -15.15
CA VAL A 33 -4.10 36.53 -14.04
C VAL A 33 -3.53 37.85 -14.53
N SER A 34 -4.21 38.96 -14.24
CA SER A 34 -3.70 40.29 -14.53
C SER A 34 -2.78 40.77 -13.40
N LEU A 35 -1.46 40.78 -13.66
CA LEU A 35 -0.46 41.28 -12.71
C LEU A 35 -0.61 42.78 -12.36
N SER A 36 -1.36 43.55 -13.15
CA SER A 36 -1.64 44.96 -12.93
C SER A 36 -2.96 45.23 -12.19
N ARG A 37 -3.81 44.22 -12.00
CA ARG A 37 -5.07 44.34 -11.25
C ARG A 37 -4.83 44.15 -9.75
N ARG A 38 -5.75 44.69 -8.96
CA ARG A 38 -5.72 44.61 -7.50
C ARG A 38 -6.55 43.42 -7.05
N TYR A 39 -6.06 42.63 -6.10
CA TYR A 39 -6.77 41.50 -5.53
C TYR A 39 -7.06 41.76 -4.05
N VAL A 40 -8.28 41.47 -3.62
CA VAL A 40 -8.72 41.48 -2.21
C VAL A 40 -8.96 40.04 -1.79
N TRP A 41 -8.24 39.62 -0.76
CA TRP A 41 -8.29 38.30 -0.17
C TRP A 41 -8.92 38.42 1.21
N GLN A 42 -9.91 37.57 1.50
CA GLN A 42 -10.55 37.49 2.80
C GLN A 42 -10.69 36.04 3.21
N LEU A 43 -10.38 35.75 4.47
CA LEU A 43 -10.56 34.46 5.08
C LEU A 43 -11.51 34.63 6.27
N GLN A 44 -12.62 33.90 6.26
CA GLN A 44 -13.67 33.99 7.28
C GLN A 44 -13.85 32.62 7.93
N HIS A 45 -14.26 32.56 9.20
CA HIS A 45 -14.60 31.27 9.82
C HIS A 45 -15.80 30.64 9.10
N GLY A 46 -15.62 29.41 8.62
CA GLY A 46 -16.66 28.60 8.01
C GLY A 46 -17.45 27.82 9.06
N SER A 47 -18.68 27.49 8.72
CA SER A 47 -19.41 26.38 9.33
C SER A 47 -19.65 25.32 8.26
N ASN A 48 -19.97 24.09 8.66
CA ASN A 48 -20.25 22.97 7.74
C ASN A 48 -21.43 23.23 6.78
N HIS A 49 -22.09 24.39 6.87
CA HIS A 49 -23.20 24.84 6.02
C HIS A 49 -22.89 26.19 5.33
N GLY A 50 -21.61 26.58 5.23
CA GLY A 50 -21.13 27.84 4.65
C GLY A 50 -20.89 28.95 5.69
N VAL A 51 -20.67 30.18 5.20
CA VAL A 51 -20.39 31.36 6.05
C VAL A 51 -21.60 31.69 6.93
N THR A 52 -21.46 31.52 8.26
CA THR A 52 -22.44 32.03 9.22
C THR A 52 -22.48 33.55 9.21
N ALA A 53 -23.68 34.12 9.22
CA ALA A 53 -23.91 35.50 8.80
C ALA A 53 -23.19 36.59 9.62
N LYS A 54 -22.54 37.50 8.87
CA LYS A 54 -22.27 38.93 9.13
C LYS A 54 -21.48 39.41 10.36
N ASP A 55 -21.44 38.68 11.48
CA ASP A 55 -20.84 39.20 12.72
C ASP A 55 -19.52 38.52 13.13
N ALA A 56 -19.10 37.47 12.41
CA ALA A 56 -17.71 36.99 12.47
C ALA A 56 -16.83 37.90 11.59
N GLY A 57 -15.93 38.68 12.21
CA GLY A 57 -14.95 39.47 11.47
C GLY A 57 -14.01 38.58 10.63
N ASP A 58 -13.39 39.16 9.60
CA ASP A 58 -12.38 38.45 8.80
C ASP A 58 -11.27 37.91 9.73
N ALA A 59 -11.09 36.59 9.75
CA ALA A 59 -10.02 35.93 10.49
C ALA A 59 -8.64 36.35 9.94
N TRP A 60 -8.59 36.61 8.63
CA TRP A 60 -7.48 37.28 7.97
C TRP A 60 -7.97 37.99 6.71
N ALA A 61 -7.36 39.12 6.37
CA ALA A 61 -7.61 39.81 5.12
C ALA A 61 -6.32 40.41 4.57
N TYR A 62 -6.15 40.36 3.25
CA TYR A 62 -5.03 40.94 2.53
C TYR A 62 -5.52 41.67 1.28
N THR A 63 -4.75 42.65 0.82
CA THR A 63 -5.05 43.35 -0.42
C THR A 63 -3.75 43.73 -1.12
N GLY A 64 -3.59 43.30 -2.37
CA GLY A 64 -2.36 43.45 -3.11
C GLY A 64 -2.41 42.78 -4.47
N GLY A 65 -1.38 41.99 -4.78
CA GLY A 65 -1.28 41.25 -6.02
C GLY A 65 -2.02 39.90 -6.00
N PRO A 66 -1.87 39.10 -7.07
CA PRO A 66 -2.50 37.78 -7.21
C PRO A 66 -1.83 36.68 -6.36
N GLN A 67 -0.99 37.04 -5.40
CA GLN A 67 -0.45 36.15 -4.38
C GLN A 67 -0.60 36.81 -3.02
N ALA A 68 -0.84 36.00 -2.00
CA ALA A 68 -0.99 36.44 -0.63
C ALA A 68 -0.46 35.37 0.33
N THR A 69 0.22 35.78 1.41
CA THR A 69 0.71 34.84 2.43
C THR A 69 -0.16 34.94 3.68
N VAL A 70 -0.71 33.81 4.09
CA VAL A 70 -1.52 33.66 5.31
C VAL A 70 -0.80 32.79 6.34
N THR A 71 -1.10 33.02 7.61
CA THR A 71 -0.77 32.09 8.70
C THR A 71 -2.02 31.92 9.55
N LEU A 72 -2.49 30.68 9.67
CA LEU A 72 -3.65 30.34 10.48
C LEU A 72 -3.18 29.89 11.86
N ASP A 73 -3.84 30.36 12.92
CA ASP A 73 -3.47 30.07 14.31
C ASP A 73 -4.49 29.21 15.05
N SER A 74 -5.60 28.88 14.40
CA SER A 74 -6.72 28.13 14.96
C SER A 74 -6.86 26.80 14.20
N PRO A 75 -6.33 25.69 14.73
CA PRO A 75 -6.47 24.37 14.13
C PRO A 75 -7.87 23.78 14.32
N GLY A 76 -8.19 22.70 13.60
CA GLY A 76 -9.53 22.09 13.56
C GLY A 76 -10.61 23.02 13.00
N THR A 77 -10.21 24.18 12.45
CA THR A 77 -11.12 25.24 12.02
C THR A 77 -11.27 25.18 10.51
N VAL A 78 -12.52 25.09 10.05
CA VAL A 78 -12.87 25.34 8.65
C VAL A 78 -12.98 26.84 8.43
N TYR A 79 -12.43 27.30 7.33
CA TYR A 79 -12.47 28.68 6.87
C TYR A 79 -13.10 28.75 5.48
N VAL A 80 -13.55 29.93 5.08
CA VAL A 80 -13.94 30.25 3.71
C VAL A 80 -12.99 31.32 3.19
N LEU A 81 -12.13 30.95 2.23
CA LEU A 81 -11.33 31.89 1.47
C LEU A 81 -12.20 32.50 0.36
N THR A 82 -12.24 33.82 0.29
CA THR A 82 -12.80 34.59 -0.81
C THR A 82 -11.70 35.44 -1.43
N VAL A 83 -11.49 35.32 -2.74
CA VAL A 83 -10.61 36.20 -3.50
C VAL A 83 -11.45 36.99 -4.51
N ARG A 84 -11.17 38.29 -4.61
CA ARG A 84 -11.82 39.22 -5.53
C ARG A 84 -10.78 39.94 -6.35
N GLU A 85 -10.91 39.91 -7.67
CA GLU A 85 -10.23 40.87 -8.53
C GLU A 85 -11.02 42.18 -8.54
N VAL A 86 -10.31 43.29 -8.40
CA VAL A 86 -10.88 44.63 -8.24
C VAL A 86 -10.29 45.58 -9.28
N SER A 87 -11.15 46.37 -9.91
CA SER A 87 -10.78 47.44 -10.85
C SER A 87 -10.15 48.63 -10.13
N GLU A 88 -9.59 49.58 -10.91
CA GLU A 88 -9.00 50.82 -10.37
C GLU A 88 -10.01 51.69 -9.60
N ASP A 89 -11.29 51.67 -9.98
CA ASP A 89 -12.38 52.36 -9.29
C ASP A 89 -12.98 51.56 -8.12
N GLY A 90 -12.42 50.39 -7.81
CA GLY A 90 -12.81 49.59 -6.65
C GLY A 90 -14.02 48.67 -6.85
N GLN A 91 -14.48 48.46 -8.08
CA GLN A 91 -15.53 47.49 -8.39
C GLN A 91 -14.96 46.07 -8.49
N VAL A 92 -15.70 45.10 -7.97
CA VAL A 92 -15.35 43.68 -8.09
C VAL A 92 -15.56 43.26 -9.55
N VAL A 93 -14.46 42.95 -10.24
CA VAL A 93 -14.49 42.44 -11.62
C VAL A 93 -14.85 40.96 -11.65
N ALA A 94 -14.34 40.22 -10.67
CA ALA A 94 -14.60 38.80 -10.49
C ALA A 94 -14.42 38.42 -9.01
N GLU A 95 -15.14 37.40 -8.56
CA GLU A 95 -15.06 36.82 -7.21
C GLU A 95 -14.99 35.30 -7.31
N ALA A 96 -14.23 34.69 -6.42
CA ALA A 96 -14.04 33.25 -6.34
C ALA A 96 -13.91 32.82 -4.87
N ARG A 97 -14.41 31.62 -4.52
CA ARG A 97 -14.55 31.14 -3.13
C ARG A 97 -14.16 29.67 -2.98
N VAL A 98 -13.50 29.34 -1.87
CA VAL A 98 -12.93 28.03 -1.55
C VAL A 98 -13.09 27.78 -0.05
N GLU A 99 -13.45 26.58 0.37
CA GLU A 99 -13.42 26.20 1.79
C GLU A 99 -12.00 25.72 2.17
N ALA A 100 -11.59 25.86 3.43
CA ALA A 100 -10.22 25.57 3.86
C ALA A 100 -10.18 25.00 5.27
N SER A 101 -9.77 23.75 5.42
CA SER A 101 -9.55 23.07 6.69
C SER A 101 -8.13 23.34 7.23
N CYS A 102 -8.04 23.89 8.43
CA CYS A 102 -6.78 24.05 9.13
C CYS A 102 -6.50 22.83 10.02
N LYS A 103 -5.75 21.82 9.53
CA LYS A 103 -5.43 20.58 10.28
C LYS A 103 -4.18 20.78 11.14
N TYR A 104 -4.22 20.52 12.46
CA TYR A 104 -3.04 20.69 13.32
C TYR A 104 -1.99 19.63 12.99
N VAL A 105 -0.83 20.05 12.51
CA VAL A 105 0.28 19.14 12.25
C VAL A 105 1.21 19.06 13.46
N ARG A 106 1.36 17.86 14.04
CA ARG A 106 2.17 17.66 15.25
C ARG A 106 3.65 17.41 14.93
N ARG A 107 4.40 18.49 14.65
CA ARG A 107 5.87 18.43 14.51
C ARG A 107 6.61 18.61 15.82
N PHE A 108 7.55 17.70 16.11
CA PHE A 108 8.68 18.01 16.97
C PHE A 108 9.73 18.85 16.19
N PRO A 109 10.52 19.70 16.87
CA PRO A 109 11.09 20.86 16.20
C PRO A 109 12.35 20.52 15.39
N LEU A 110 12.27 20.69 14.07
CA LEU A 110 13.19 21.46 13.20
C LEU A 110 12.83 21.23 11.72
N GLY A 111 12.52 22.28 10.95
CA GLY A 111 12.29 22.17 9.50
C GLY A 111 11.29 23.16 8.92
N ALA A 112 11.72 24.00 7.97
CA ALA A 112 10.90 25.00 7.29
C ALA A 112 10.48 24.53 5.89
N CYS A 113 9.32 23.87 5.76
CA CYS A 113 8.69 23.63 4.46
C CYS A 113 7.94 24.87 3.96
N VAL A 114 7.97 25.08 2.65
CA VAL A 114 7.11 26.01 1.90
C VAL A 114 6.14 25.15 1.10
N GLN A 115 4.83 25.37 1.22
CA GLN A 115 3.82 24.64 0.45
C GLN A 115 3.08 25.56 -0.52
N TYR A 116 2.80 25.02 -1.71
CA TYR A 116 1.89 25.55 -2.72
C TYR A 116 0.61 24.71 -2.68
N LEU A 117 -0.57 25.31 -2.90
CA LEU A 117 -1.87 24.63 -2.80
C LEU A 117 -2.80 25.02 -3.97
N ARG A 118 -3.39 23.99 -4.59
CA ARG A 118 -4.42 23.96 -5.66
C ARG A 118 -5.47 22.88 -5.29
N VAL A 119 -6.69 22.86 -5.86
CA VAL A 119 -7.81 22.00 -5.37
C VAL A 119 -8.92 21.81 -6.42
N TRP A 120 -9.55 20.64 -6.65
CA TRP A 120 -10.77 20.57 -7.50
C TRP A 120 -11.94 19.70 -7.02
N ARG A 121 -13.10 19.89 -7.68
CA ARG A 121 -14.48 19.64 -7.23
C ARG A 121 -14.82 18.19 -6.84
N PRO A 122 -15.84 18.00 -5.96
CA PRO A 122 -16.35 16.69 -5.63
C PRO A 122 -17.33 16.15 -6.69
N PHE A 123 -17.46 14.82 -6.67
CA PHE A 123 -18.19 14.00 -7.64
C PHE A 123 -19.69 14.27 -7.77
N ALA A 124 -20.20 13.88 -8.93
CA ALA A 124 -21.62 13.61 -9.14
C ALA A 124 -21.78 12.15 -9.60
N SER A 125 -22.21 11.28 -8.70
CA SER A 125 -22.90 10.05 -9.07
C SER A 125 -24.15 10.35 -9.89
N GLY A 126 -24.66 9.37 -10.64
CA GLY A 126 -25.93 9.50 -11.34
C GLY A 126 -27.12 9.65 -10.37
N GLN A 127 -27.46 10.90 -10.03
CA GLN A 127 -28.42 11.38 -8.98
C GLN A 127 -27.73 11.82 -7.67
N PRO A 128 -28.24 12.88 -6.99
CA PRO A 128 -27.42 13.76 -6.16
C PRO A 128 -27.16 13.25 -4.74
N LEU A 129 -25.88 13.27 -4.36
CA LEU A 129 -25.39 13.08 -2.99
C LEU A 129 -26.00 14.11 -2.03
N THR A 130 -26.57 13.65 -0.93
CA THR A 130 -27.06 14.50 0.16
C THR A 130 -26.02 14.62 1.26
N ARG A 131 -25.63 15.85 1.62
CA ARG A 131 -24.61 16.14 2.65
C ARG A 131 -24.88 15.41 3.99
N PRO A 132 -23.86 14.85 4.66
CA PRO A 132 -23.97 14.36 6.02
C PRO A 132 -24.45 15.44 7.00
N GLN A 133 -25.28 15.06 7.97
CA GLN A 133 -25.74 15.95 9.04
C GLN A 133 -24.90 15.79 10.32
N HIS A 134 -24.37 16.91 10.81
CA HIS A 134 -23.87 17.14 12.17
C HIS A 134 -22.80 16.19 12.76
N VAL A 135 -21.55 16.66 12.73
CA VAL A 135 -20.56 16.45 13.81
C VAL A 135 -20.09 17.84 14.28
N PRO A 136 -20.01 18.13 15.59
CA PRO A 136 -19.51 19.41 16.09
C PRO A 136 -18.00 19.57 15.86
N PRO A 137 -17.47 20.82 15.76
CA PRO A 137 -16.06 21.06 15.47
C PRO A 137 -15.16 20.53 16.61
N LEU A 138 -14.31 19.57 16.26
CA LEU A 138 -13.28 19.01 17.12
C LEU A 138 -11.91 19.65 16.77
N LEU A 139 -11.08 19.91 17.78
CA LEU A 139 -9.69 20.30 17.55
C LEU A 139 -8.92 19.07 17.03
N LEU A 140 -8.68 19.01 15.72
CA LEU A 140 -8.09 17.83 15.07
C LEU A 140 -6.57 17.95 14.94
N VAL A 141 -5.88 17.00 15.55
CA VAL A 141 -4.44 16.79 15.56
C VAL A 141 -4.10 15.69 14.56
N SER A 142 -3.59 16.10 13.40
CA SER A 142 -2.97 15.21 12.42
C SER A 142 -1.49 15.01 12.72
N CYS A 143 -1.02 13.76 12.62
CA CYS A 143 0.40 13.46 12.65
C CYS A 143 1.03 13.54 11.25
N ASP A 144 2.32 13.80 11.19
CA ASP A 144 3.07 13.73 9.94
C ASP A 144 3.52 12.27 9.69
N ARG A 145 3.08 11.69 8.56
CA ARG A 145 3.72 10.51 7.99
C ARG A 145 4.90 10.98 7.13
N ARG A 146 6.09 10.44 7.41
CA ARG A 146 7.39 10.83 6.85
C ARG A 146 8.13 9.59 6.37
N GLU A 147 9.08 9.77 5.47
CA GLU A 147 10.03 8.72 5.10
C GLU A 147 10.84 8.31 6.36
N ILE A 148 11.02 7.00 6.60
CA ILE A 148 11.53 6.46 7.87
C ILE A 148 12.98 6.88 8.18
N ARG A 149 13.82 7.07 7.16
CA ARG A 149 15.21 7.50 7.28
C ARG A 149 15.32 8.99 7.58
N GLU A 150 14.28 9.76 7.24
CA GLU A 150 14.15 11.19 7.58
C GLU A 150 13.56 11.47 8.98
N LEU A 151 13.17 10.42 9.72
CA LEU A 151 12.85 10.55 11.14
C LEU A 151 14.10 10.96 11.95
N THR A 152 13.90 11.79 12.97
CA THR A 152 14.96 12.00 13.96
C THR A 152 15.22 10.71 14.72
N ASP A 153 16.45 10.47 15.18
CA ASP A 153 16.79 9.27 15.97
C ASP A 153 15.79 9.04 17.12
N ARG A 154 15.34 10.13 17.77
CA ARG A 154 14.33 10.05 18.83
C ARG A 154 12.97 9.56 18.32
N ASP A 155 12.48 10.10 17.21
CA ASP A 155 11.18 9.71 16.66
C ASP A 155 11.21 8.26 16.15
N ARG A 156 12.32 7.87 15.52
CA ARG A 156 12.56 6.52 14.98
C ARG A 156 12.66 5.48 16.10
N GLU A 157 13.44 5.75 17.15
CA GLU A 157 13.52 4.86 18.31
C GLU A 157 12.19 4.76 19.05
N ALA A 158 11.43 5.86 19.20
CA ALA A 158 10.09 5.80 19.82
C ALA A 158 9.11 4.93 19.01
N PHE A 159 9.11 5.06 17.68
CA PHE A 159 8.33 4.20 16.78
C PHE A 159 8.75 2.72 16.92
N PHE A 160 10.05 2.44 16.87
CA PHE A 160 10.57 1.08 16.97
C PHE A 160 10.36 0.44 18.37
N ASP A 161 10.46 1.19 19.46
CA ASP A 161 10.18 0.72 20.82
C ASP A 161 8.68 0.42 21.00
N ALA A 162 7.80 1.27 20.46
CA ALA A 162 6.36 1.03 20.47
C ALA A 162 5.99 -0.21 19.65
N MET A 163 6.54 -0.33 18.43
CA MET A 163 6.33 -1.49 17.56
C MET A 163 6.87 -2.78 18.18
N GLN A 164 8.08 -2.78 18.74
CA GLN A 164 8.63 -3.96 19.44
C GLN A 164 7.75 -4.35 20.63
N THR A 165 7.24 -3.38 21.40
CA THR A 165 6.30 -3.62 22.48
C THR A 165 5.01 -4.27 21.96
N TRP A 166 4.43 -3.74 20.88
CA TRP A 166 3.22 -4.28 20.26
C TRP A 166 3.38 -5.72 19.74
N TYR A 167 4.55 -6.07 19.21
CA TYR A 167 4.87 -7.43 18.75
C TYR A 167 5.17 -8.42 19.88
N THR A 168 5.68 -7.96 21.02
CA THR A 168 6.17 -8.86 22.09
C THR A 168 5.24 -8.95 23.31
N ILE A 169 4.32 -7.99 23.50
CA ILE A 169 3.40 -7.99 24.64
C ILE A 169 2.29 -9.04 24.46
N PRO A 170 2.03 -9.90 25.47
CA PRO A 170 0.84 -10.75 25.46
C PRO A 170 -0.43 -9.91 25.47
N ASN A 171 -1.40 -10.23 24.61
CA ASN A 171 -2.61 -9.40 24.41
C ASN A 171 -3.37 -9.09 25.72
N SER A 172 -3.46 -10.07 26.63
CA SER A 172 -4.09 -9.89 27.96
C SER A 172 -3.36 -8.90 28.87
N VAL A 173 -2.02 -8.83 28.77
CA VAL A 173 -1.20 -7.84 29.48
C VAL A 173 -1.39 -6.47 28.84
N GLY A 174 -1.35 -6.39 27.50
CA GLY A 174 -1.60 -5.15 26.76
C GLY A 174 -2.95 -4.52 27.07
N LYS A 175 -4.04 -5.31 27.10
CA LYS A 175 -5.38 -4.85 27.53
C LYS A 175 -5.44 -4.36 28.97
N THR A 176 -4.57 -4.87 29.84
CA THR A 176 -4.47 -4.42 31.23
C THR A 176 -3.66 -3.11 31.35
N THR A 177 -2.62 -2.95 30.53
CA THR A 177 -1.70 -1.81 30.57
C THR A 177 -2.22 -0.58 29.82
N TYR A 178 -2.72 -0.78 28.59
CA TYR A 178 -3.10 0.28 27.66
C TYR A 178 -4.62 0.46 27.51
N GLY A 179 -5.41 -0.37 28.19
CA GLY A 179 -6.87 -0.30 28.22
C GLY A 179 -7.57 -1.40 27.40
N PRO A 180 -8.87 -1.63 27.63
CA PRO A 180 -9.60 -2.80 27.13
C PRO A 180 -9.69 -2.88 25.60
N ASP A 181 -9.52 -1.74 24.93
CA ASP A 181 -9.56 -1.59 23.47
C ASP A 181 -8.23 -1.96 22.80
N PHE A 182 -7.14 -2.18 23.54
CA PHE A 182 -5.84 -2.55 22.97
C PHE A 182 -5.89 -3.96 22.35
N SER A 183 -5.16 -4.14 21.25
CA SER A 183 -4.74 -5.46 20.77
C SER A 183 -3.25 -5.44 20.41
N ASN A 184 -2.58 -6.58 20.58
CA ASN A 184 -1.29 -6.83 19.92
C ASN A 184 -1.52 -7.13 18.42
N TYR A 185 -0.44 -7.36 17.66
CA TYR A 185 -0.49 -7.61 16.21
C TYR A 185 -1.38 -8.78 15.78
N MET A 186 -1.50 -9.82 16.61
CA MET A 186 -2.00 -11.13 16.18
C MET A 186 -3.43 -11.09 15.57
N PRO A 187 -4.43 -10.41 16.15
CA PRO A 187 -5.75 -10.29 15.53
C PRO A 187 -5.77 -9.49 14.23
N VAL A 188 -4.91 -8.48 14.05
CA VAL A 188 -4.88 -7.70 12.79
C VAL A 188 -4.26 -8.56 11.68
N THR A 189 -3.20 -9.32 11.97
CA THR A 189 -2.66 -10.32 11.05
C THR A 189 -3.71 -11.40 10.71
N ALA A 190 -4.48 -11.87 11.70
CA ALA A 190 -5.52 -12.88 11.49
C ALA A 190 -6.71 -12.36 10.67
N ILE A 191 -7.07 -11.07 10.81
CA ILE A 191 -8.03 -10.39 9.95
C ILE A 191 -7.48 -10.30 8.52
N HIS A 192 -6.28 -9.77 8.32
CA HIS A 192 -5.63 -9.68 7.00
C HIS A 192 -5.52 -11.04 6.31
N GLY A 193 -5.13 -12.07 7.06
CA GLY A 193 -4.94 -13.43 6.55
C GLY A 193 -6.23 -14.23 6.38
N THR A 194 -7.40 -13.61 6.27
CA THR A 194 -8.69 -14.30 6.15
C THR A 194 -8.86 -15.06 4.84
N GLU A 195 -9.63 -16.16 4.89
CA GLU A 195 -10.13 -16.90 3.73
C GLU A 195 -10.88 -15.98 2.75
N VAL A 196 -10.49 -16.00 1.47
CA VAL A 196 -11.05 -15.18 0.38
C VAL A 196 -12.58 -15.30 0.22
N GLN A 197 -13.18 -16.39 0.71
CA GLN A 197 -14.63 -16.62 0.73
C GLN A 197 -15.38 -15.87 1.85
N ASN A 198 -14.67 -15.24 2.79
CA ASN A 198 -15.26 -14.44 3.88
C ASN A 198 -14.97 -12.95 3.65
N PHE A 199 -13.71 -12.58 3.41
CA PHE A 199 -13.28 -11.25 2.97
C PHE A 199 -12.02 -11.34 2.09
N CYS A 200 -11.79 -10.37 1.22
CA CYS A 200 -10.56 -10.24 0.44
C CYS A 200 -9.99 -8.82 0.51
N TYR A 201 -8.66 -8.71 0.59
CA TYR A 201 -7.93 -7.42 0.69
C TYR A 201 -6.97 -7.18 -0.47
N HIS A 202 -7.01 -8.06 -1.47
CA HIS A 202 -6.16 -8.08 -2.65
C HIS A 202 -7.02 -8.42 -3.87
N GLN A 203 -6.47 -8.21 -5.07
CA GLN A 203 -7.10 -8.54 -6.35
C GLN A 203 -8.36 -7.70 -6.61
N GLY A 204 -8.27 -6.40 -6.31
CA GLY A 204 -9.36 -5.44 -6.47
C GLY A 204 -9.19 -4.19 -5.60
N MET A 205 -10.01 -3.17 -5.91
CA MET A 205 -9.88 -1.80 -5.40
C MET A 205 -9.98 -1.65 -3.88
N GLN A 206 -10.58 -2.63 -3.20
CA GLN A 206 -10.60 -2.71 -1.74
C GLN A 206 -9.21 -2.86 -1.11
N PHE A 207 -8.16 -3.15 -1.89
CA PHE A 207 -6.77 -3.11 -1.45
C PHE A 207 -6.39 -1.75 -0.84
N LEU A 208 -6.76 -0.65 -1.50
CA LEU A 208 -6.41 0.71 -1.09
C LEU A 208 -7.11 1.10 0.22
N THR A 209 -8.40 0.78 0.34
CA THR A 209 -9.19 1.06 1.56
C THR A 209 -8.79 0.16 2.71
N SER A 210 -8.57 -1.14 2.48
CA SER A 210 -8.24 -2.10 3.53
C SER A 210 -6.83 -1.89 4.10
N HIS A 211 -5.81 -1.71 3.27
CA HIS A 211 -4.44 -1.57 3.76
C HIS A 211 -4.21 -0.24 4.50
N ALA A 212 -4.72 0.87 3.97
CA ALA A 212 -4.68 2.15 4.69
C ALA A 212 -5.46 2.11 6.02
N ALA A 213 -6.52 1.30 6.10
CA ALA A 213 -7.27 1.09 7.32
C ALA A 213 -6.60 0.11 8.31
N PHE A 214 -5.83 -0.88 7.82
CA PHE A 214 -4.94 -1.70 8.64
C PHE A 214 -3.80 -0.85 9.22
N ASP A 215 -3.19 0.02 8.41
CA ASP A 215 -2.17 1.00 8.83
C ASP A 215 -2.70 1.91 9.94
N LEU A 216 -3.90 2.49 9.77
CA LEU A 216 -4.55 3.28 10.82
C LEU A 216 -4.83 2.48 12.11
N THR A 217 -5.28 1.24 11.97
CA THR A 217 -5.57 0.36 13.11
C THR A 217 -4.28 0.03 13.89
N MET A 218 -3.17 -0.24 13.19
CA MET A 218 -1.86 -0.45 13.78
C MET A 218 -1.32 0.84 14.41
N GLU A 219 -1.35 1.97 13.70
CA GLU A 219 -0.85 3.27 14.16
C GLU A 219 -1.54 3.68 15.47
N ARG A 220 -2.85 3.46 15.57
CA ARG A 220 -3.59 3.63 16.83
C ARG A 220 -3.02 2.76 17.95
N TYR A 221 -2.79 1.47 17.73
CA TYR A 221 -2.26 0.60 18.80
C TYR A 221 -0.86 1.02 19.25
N LEU A 222 -0.02 1.53 18.35
CA LEU A 222 1.26 2.14 18.73
C LEU A 222 1.06 3.44 19.52
N GLN A 223 0.10 4.29 19.14
CA GLN A 223 -0.25 5.51 19.87
C GLN A 223 -0.87 5.25 21.25
N MET A 224 -1.44 4.07 21.49
CA MET A 224 -1.84 3.62 22.83
C MET A 224 -0.62 3.26 23.70
N ILE A 225 0.52 2.90 23.10
CA ILE A 225 1.79 2.61 23.79
C ILE A 225 2.60 3.90 24.00
N ASP A 226 2.84 4.66 22.93
CA ASP A 226 3.45 5.99 22.97
C ASP A 226 2.64 6.96 22.07
N PRO A 227 1.88 7.90 22.64
CA PRO A 227 1.03 8.83 21.88
C PRO A 227 1.83 9.92 21.16
N THR A 228 3.14 9.79 20.98
CA THR A 228 3.98 10.68 20.17
C THR A 228 4.40 10.08 18.83
N VAL A 229 4.17 8.78 18.60
CA VAL A 229 4.55 8.10 17.34
C VAL A 229 3.53 8.34 16.22
N SER A 230 4.03 8.30 15.00
CA SER A 230 3.24 8.20 13.78
C SER A 230 3.83 7.12 12.88
N LEU A 231 3.03 6.60 11.95
CA LEU A 231 3.47 5.57 11.02
C LEU A 231 4.37 6.19 9.92
N PRO A 232 5.64 5.80 9.79
CA PRO A 232 6.48 6.26 8.71
C PRO A 232 6.25 5.43 7.45
N VAL A 233 6.74 5.96 6.33
CA VAL A 233 6.76 5.31 5.02
C VAL A 233 8.17 4.80 4.75
N TRP A 234 8.30 3.59 4.23
CA TRP A 234 9.53 3.11 3.59
C TRP A 234 9.40 3.34 2.09
N ASP A 235 10.09 4.39 1.59
CA ASP A 235 10.27 4.55 0.15
C ASP A 235 11.43 3.63 -0.29
N TYR A 236 11.07 2.45 -0.80
CA TYR A 236 12.02 1.45 -1.28
C TYR A 236 12.54 1.72 -2.70
N MET A 237 11.97 2.69 -3.41
CA MET A 237 12.54 3.15 -4.69
C MET A 237 13.87 3.87 -4.47
N ILE A 238 14.13 4.38 -3.26
CA ILE A 238 15.45 4.86 -2.83
C ILE A 238 16.47 3.72 -2.84
N ASP A 239 16.14 2.55 -2.27
CA ASP A 239 17.04 1.39 -2.26
C ASP A 239 17.25 0.85 -3.68
N SER A 240 16.18 0.77 -4.47
CA SER A 240 16.23 0.40 -5.89
C SER A 240 17.19 1.31 -6.68
N ALA A 241 17.09 2.63 -6.50
CA ALA A 241 17.93 3.61 -7.19
C ALA A 241 19.41 3.58 -6.75
N TRP A 242 19.70 3.33 -5.47
CA TRP A 242 21.05 3.47 -4.91
C TRP A 242 21.82 2.16 -4.77
N LEU A 243 21.13 1.05 -4.55
CA LEU A 243 21.70 -0.28 -4.31
C LEU A 243 21.41 -1.25 -5.47
N GLY A 244 20.31 -1.04 -6.21
CA GLY A 244 19.93 -1.91 -7.32
C GLY A 244 19.73 -3.35 -6.87
N LEU A 245 20.55 -4.27 -7.37
CA LEU A 245 20.51 -5.70 -7.01
C LEU A 245 21.00 -5.97 -5.57
N GLU A 246 21.73 -5.03 -4.96
CA GLU A 246 22.26 -5.15 -3.60
C GLU A 246 21.32 -4.51 -2.56
N TRP A 247 20.02 -4.36 -2.87
CA TRP A 247 19.02 -3.69 -2.02
C TRP A 247 18.92 -4.27 -0.60
N TYR A 248 19.30 -5.53 -0.41
CA TYR A 248 19.35 -6.21 0.88
C TYR A 248 20.41 -5.63 1.84
N GLU A 249 21.35 -4.81 1.36
CA GLU A 249 22.31 -4.03 2.16
C GLU A 249 21.72 -2.72 2.74
N SER A 250 20.43 -2.42 2.47
CA SER A 250 19.76 -1.22 2.99
C SER A 250 19.80 -1.11 4.51
N GLU A 251 19.85 0.12 5.04
CA GLU A 251 19.81 0.38 6.48
C GLU A 251 18.52 -0.15 7.16
N ILE A 252 17.45 -0.29 6.37
CA ILE A 252 16.17 -0.91 6.74
C ILE A 252 16.39 -2.31 7.34
N PHE A 253 17.35 -3.08 6.80
CA PHE A 253 17.62 -4.46 7.19
C PHE A 253 18.66 -4.60 8.32
N GLN A 254 19.08 -3.48 8.94
CA GLN A 254 20.02 -3.53 10.06
C GLN A 254 19.37 -4.15 11.32
N PRO A 255 20.15 -4.78 12.23
CA PRO A 255 19.60 -5.48 13.39
C PRO A 255 18.83 -4.58 14.38
N ASP A 256 19.18 -3.30 14.49
CA ASP A 256 18.49 -2.31 15.32
C ASP A 256 17.20 -1.76 14.68
N TRP A 257 17.03 -1.96 13.37
CA TRP A 257 15.82 -1.72 12.59
C TRP A 257 15.03 -3.04 12.41
N PHE A 258 14.78 -3.50 11.17
CA PHE A 258 13.90 -4.63 10.87
C PHE A 258 14.61 -6.00 10.76
N GLY A 259 15.94 -6.03 10.92
CA GLY A 259 16.76 -7.23 10.74
C GLY A 259 16.93 -7.66 9.28
N SER A 260 17.82 -8.62 9.03
CA SER A 260 18.28 -9.00 7.68
C SER A 260 17.16 -9.31 6.68
N ALA A 261 17.31 -8.90 5.43
CA ALA A 261 16.51 -9.40 4.30
C ALA A 261 16.85 -10.88 3.99
N MET A 262 18.10 -11.26 4.22
CA MET A 262 18.65 -12.59 3.94
C MET A 262 18.94 -13.31 5.26
N SER A 263 18.03 -14.18 5.69
CA SER A 263 18.24 -15.02 6.88
C SER A 263 19.01 -16.30 6.55
N ASP A 264 19.49 -17.01 7.57
CA ASP A 264 20.41 -18.15 7.42
C ASP A 264 19.69 -19.45 7.04
N VAL A 265 20.17 -20.17 6.03
CA VAL A 265 19.68 -21.50 5.67
C VAL A 265 19.86 -22.51 6.82
N GLU A 266 20.93 -22.40 7.62
CA GLU A 266 21.15 -23.27 8.79
C GLU A 266 20.09 -23.11 9.88
N ASN A 267 19.33 -22.00 9.86
CA ASN A 267 18.26 -21.71 10.81
C ASN A 267 16.85 -21.76 10.18
N HIS A 268 16.72 -22.29 8.95
CA HIS A 268 15.50 -22.28 8.14
C HIS A 268 14.95 -20.86 7.88
N PHE A 269 15.84 -19.92 7.56
CA PHE A 269 15.51 -18.54 7.19
C PHE A 269 14.71 -17.75 8.25
N MET A 270 14.78 -18.17 9.52
CA MET A 270 14.25 -17.40 10.64
C MET A 270 15.10 -16.14 10.88
N VAL A 271 14.43 -14.99 11.01
CA VAL A 271 15.12 -13.74 11.36
C VAL A 271 15.74 -13.88 12.75
N THR A 272 17.07 -13.76 12.85
CA THR A 272 17.82 -13.92 14.10
C THR A 272 18.45 -12.63 14.61
N GLY A 273 18.36 -12.43 15.92
CA GLY A 273 18.92 -11.26 16.57
C GLY A 273 18.13 -9.98 16.29
N GLY A 274 18.72 -8.85 16.66
CA GLY A 274 18.09 -7.54 16.45
C GLY A 274 16.80 -7.32 17.22
N ARG A 275 16.06 -6.28 16.83
CA ARG A 275 14.84 -5.84 17.51
C ARG A 275 13.67 -6.83 17.36
N PHE A 276 13.57 -7.49 16.20
CA PHE A 276 12.42 -8.32 15.82
C PHE A 276 12.72 -9.83 15.65
N GLY A 277 13.94 -10.31 15.88
CA GLY A 277 14.29 -11.74 15.76
C GLY A 277 13.64 -12.70 16.79
N ASN A 278 12.74 -12.19 17.62
CA ASN A 278 11.88 -12.94 18.54
C ASN A 278 10.38 -12.82 18.20
N VAL A 279 10.02 -12.20 17.06
CA VAL A 279 8.63 -12.20 16.58
C VAL A 279 8.19 -13.63 16.27
N SER A 280 7.09 -14.04 16.87
CA SER A 280 6.56 -15.40 16.76
C SER A 280 5.65 -15.56 15.55
N ALA A 281 5.67 -16.74 14.93
CA ALA A 281 4.58 -17.16 14.06
C ALA A 281 3.30 -17.36 14.89
N ILE A 282 2.14 -17.06 14.31
CA ILE A 282 0.85 -17.07 15.01
C ILE A 282 0.22 -18.46 14.94
N TYR A 283 0.10 -19.13 16.08
CA TYR A 283 -0.53 -20.45 16.21
C TYR A 283 -1.93 -20.30 16.82
N ASP A 284 -2.97 -20.48 16.02
CA ASP A 284 -4.39 -20.30 16.43
C ASP A 284 -5.34 -21.35 15.80
N PRO A 285 -5.08 -22.67 15.95
CA PRO A 285 -5.82 -23.74 15.26
C PRO A 285 -7.32 -23.88 15.64
N GLU A 286 -7.84 -23.00 16.49
CA GLU A 286 -9.21 -22.99 17.01
C GLU A 286 -9.93 -21.65 16.74
N ASP A 287 -9.41 -20.82 15.82
CA ASP A 287 -9.98 -19.53 15.37
C ASP A 287 -10.33 -18.57 16.53
N THR A 288 -9.41 -18.35 17.48
CA THR A 288 -9.67 -17.60 18.72
C THR A 288 -9.29 -16.11 18.68
N LEU A 289 -8.57 -15.67 17.65
CA LEU A 289 -8.10 -14.29 17.51
C LEU A 289 -9.14 -13.31 16.94
N THR A 290 -10.13 -13.81 16.20
CA THR A 290 -11.13 -13.02 15.45
C THR A 290 -12.56 -13.34 15.90
N ASP A 291 -13.55 -12.63 15.34
CA ASP A 291 -14.96 -12.97 15.52
C ASP A 291 -15.44 -13.98 14.47
N SER A 292 -16.65 -14.53 14.65
CA SER A 292 -17.20 -15.57 13.78
C SER A 292 -17.45 -15.20 12.30
N ARG A 293 -17.38 -13.93 11.91
CA ARG A 293 -17.46 -13.49 10.51
C ARG A 293 -16.11 -13.55 9.79
N VAL A 294 -15.00 -13.55 10.52
CA VAL A 294 -13.64 -13.44 10.02
C VAL A 294 -12.92 -14.76 10.29
N LYS A 295 -12.52 -15.45 9.22
CA LYS A 295 -11.92 -16.80 9.30
C LYS A 295 -10.49 -16.77 8.80
N PRO A 296 -9.48 -16.76 9.69
CA PRO A 296 -8.08 -16.77 9.30
C PRO A 296 -7.75 -18.04 8.51
N THR A 297 -7.01 -17.89 7.42
CA THR A 297 -6.37 -19.03 6.74
C THR A 297 -5.32 -19.64 7.65
N HIS A 298 -5.29 -20.96 7.66
CA HIS A 298 -4.32 -21.74 8.41
C HIS A 298 -3.60 -22.73 7.50
N ASN A 299 -2.30 -22.88 7.70
CA ASN A 299 -1.56 -23.98 7.11
C ASN A 299 -1.87 -25.31 7.85
N PRO A 300 -1.45 -26.48 7.32
CA PRO A 300 -1.84 -27.78 7.88
C PRO A 300 -1.32 -28.04 9.29
N TYR A 301 -0.35 -27.26 9.77
CA TYR A 301 0.14 -27.31 11.15
C TYR A 301 -0.71 -26.49 12.13
N GLY A 302 -1.62 -25.63 11.66
CA GLY A 302 -2.45 -24.76 12.49
C GLY A 302 -1.84 -23.39 12.81
N TYR A 303 -0.90 -22.92 12.00
CA TYR A 303 -0.45 -21.52 12.03
C TYR A 303 -1.27 -20.66 11.07
N VAL A 304 -1.56 -19.42 11.45
CA VAL A 304 -2.14 -18.41 10.55
C VAL A 304 -1.13 -18.20 9.43
N SER A 305 -1.47 -18.65 8.23
CA SER A 305 -0.63 -18.66 7.02
C SER A 305 -1.43 -19.27 5.85
N SER A 306 -0.89 -19.19 4.63
CA SER A 306 -1.54 -19.73 3.44
C SER A 306 -1.74 -21.27 3.54
N PRO A 307 -2.84 -21.83 3.01
CA PRO A 307 -3.21 -23.23 3.24
C PRO A 307 -2.21 -24.30 2.76
N HIS A 308 -1.33 -23.98 1.80
CA HIS A 308 -0.31 -24.90 1.29
C HIS A 308 1.12 -24.44 1.62
N ASN A 309 1.31 -23.58 2.64
CA ASN A 309 2.63 -23.18 3.12
C ASN A 309 3.14 -24.17 4.19
N TYR A 310 3.90 -25.18 3.78
CA TYR A 310 4.25 -26.36 4.58
C TYR A 310 5.37 -26.18 5.63
N GLN A 311 5.40 -25.05 6.35
CA GLN A 311 6.34 -24.81 7.46
C GLN A 311 5.67 -24.84 8.85
N ASP A 312 6.35 -25.39 9.85
CA ASP A 312 5.94 -25.37 11.26
C ASP A 312 6.80 -24.44 12.15
N LEU A 313 7.60 -23.58 11.50
CA LEU A 313 8.60 -22.72 12.14
C LEU A 313 7.96 -21.73 13.13
N PRO A 314 8.54 -21.55 14.33
CA PRO A 314 7.89 -20.81 15.41
C PRO A 314 8.08 -19.28 15.35
N ARG A 315 8.79 -18.75 14.36
CA ARG A 315 9.19 -17.33 14.28
C ARG A 315 9.11 -16.80 12.84
N LEU A 316 9.14 -15.47 12.74
CA LEU A 316 9.26 -14.72 11.48
C LEU A 316 10.36 -15.30 10.57
N THR A 317 10.02 -15.58 9.32
CA THR A 317 10.94 -16.05 8.26
C THR A 317 11.04 -15.05 7.12
N ARG A 318 12.27 -14.81 6.63
CA ARG A 318 12.54 -13.85 5.55
C ARG A 318 13.78 -14.26 4.74
N THR A 319 13.64 -14.33 3.42
CA THR A 319 14.76 -14.56 2.50
C THR A 319 14.44 -14.04 1.10
N SER A 320 15.46 -13.62 0.35
CA SER A 320 15.37 -13.36 -1.10
C SER A 320 16.10 -14.44 -1.90
N SER A 321 15.77 -15.70 -1.59
CA SER A 321 16.20 -16.89 -2.32
C SER A 321 15.01 -17.78 -2.61
N TYR A 322 14.99 -18.41 -3.78
CA TYR A 322 13.93 -19.31 -4.21
C TYR A 322 14.52 -20.70 -4.50
N CYS A 323 14.15 -21.69 -3.69
CA CYS A 323 14.59 -23.08 -3.85
C CYS A 323 16.11 -23.25 -3.97
N GLY A 324 16.88 -22.49 -3.17
CA GLY A 324 18.35 -22.48 -3.19
C GLY A 324 18.98 -21.43 -4.12
N LEU A 325 18.24 -20.90 -5.09
CA LEU A 325 18.75 -19.87 -6.01
C LEU A 325 18.51 -18.45 -5.46
N GLN A 326 19.58 -17.66 -5.30
CA GLN A 326 19.48 -16.25 -4.89
C GLN A 326 18.67 -15.42 -5.88
N SER A 327 17.91 -14.42 -5.41
CA SER A 327 17.24 -13.45 -6.29
C SER A 327 18.23 -12.65 -7.14
N ARG A 328 17.75 -12.17 -8.30
CA ARG A 328 18.47 -11.30 -9.24
C ARG A 328 17.65 -10.10 -9.68
N ASP A 329 16.59 -9.75 -8.93
CA ASP A 329 15.76 -8.58 -9.22
C ASP A 329 16.04 -7.42 -8.26
N THR A 330 15.68 -6.22 -8.71
CA THR A 330 15.64 -5.01 -7.89
C THR A 330 14.27 -4.87 -7.25
N LEU A 331 14.16 -4.19 -6.10
CA LEU A 331 12.85 -3.66 -5.66
C LEU A 331 12.28 -2.75 -6.76
N ALA A 332 10.95 -2.72 -6.94
CA ALA A 332 10.31 -1.93 -7.99
C ALA A 332 10.84 -0.49 -8.08
N THR A 333 11.13 -0.04 -9.31
CA THR A 333 11.81 1.23 -9.58
C THR A 333 10.83 2.40 -9.62
N LEU A 334 11.36 3.61 -9.41
CA LEU A 334 10.58 4.84 -9.55
C LEU A 334 10.00 5.03 -10.96
N ASP A 335 10.71 4.61 -12.01
CA ASP A 335 10.19 4.70 -13.37
C ASP A 335 9.00 3.73 -13.60
N ALA A 336 9.00 2.55 -12.96
CA ALA A 336 7.83 1.64 -12.98
C ALA A 336 6.65 2.19 -12.17
N PHE A 337 6.91 2.77 -11.00
CA PHE A 337 5.90 3.44 -10.17
C PHE A 337 5.25 4.63 -10.89
N LEU A 338 6.05 5.49 -11.55
CA LEU A 338 5.55 6.59 -12.37
C LEU A 338 4.79 6.07 -13.60
N GLY A 339 5.24 4.96 -14.22
CA GLY A 339 4.53 4.28 -15.29
C GLY A 339 3.07 3.97 -14.94
N CYS A 340 2.79 3.50 -13.71
CA CYS A 340 1.41 3.27 -13.25
C CYS A 340 0.53 4.53 -13.27
N PHE A 341 1.09 5.73 -13.07
CA PHE A 341 0.37 7.01 -13.19
C PHE A 341 0.29 7.54 -14.64
N GLU A 342 1.23 7.19 -15.51
CA GLU A 342 1.33 7.75 -16.87
C GLU A 342 0.61 6.89 -17.93
N GLU A 343 0.57 5.58 -17.73
CA GLU A 343 -0.05 4.60 -18.63
C GLU A 343 -1.55 4.40 -18.35
N SER A 344 -1.97 4.51 -17.09
CA SER A 344 -3.36 4.30 -16.65
C SER A 344 -4.31 5.46 -16.99
N ARG A 345 -5.61 5.19 -17.14
CA ARG A 345 -6.66 6.19 -17.42
C ARG A 345 -7.89 6.07 -16.52
N SER A 346 -7.93 5.06 -15.67
CA SER A 346 -8.94 4.89 -14.62
C SER A 346 -8.27 4.60 -13.28
N PHE A 347 -9.02 4.80 -12.19
CA PHE A 347 -8.57 4.46 -10.84
C PHE A 347 -8.33 2.95 -10.70
N TYR A 348 -9.15 2.13 -11.37
CA TYR A 348 -8.97 0.68 -11.44
C TYR A 348 -7.65 0.28 -12.14
N ASP A 349 -7.36 0.80 -13.33
CA ASP A 349 -6.12 0.44 -14.06
C ASP A 349 -4.86 0.82 -13.25
N TRP A 350 -4.92 1.94 -12.53
CA TRP A 350 -3.86 2.42 -11.66
C TRP A 350 -3.71 1.56 -10.40
N GLU A 351 -4.81 1.20 -9.74
CA GLU A 351 -4.80 0.31 -8.58
C GLU A 351 -4.25 -1.06 -8.96
N TYR A 352 -4.74 -1.64 -10.06
CA TYR A 352 -4.25 -2.88 -10.62
C TYR A 352 -2.73 -2.80 -10.90
N CYS A 353 -2.26 -1.72 -11.53
CA CYS A 353 -0.82 -1.53 -11.76
C CYS A 353 -0.02 -1.47 -10.46
N MET A 354 -0.47 -0.69 -9.47
CA MET A 354 0.19 -0.57 -8.16
C MET A 354 0.20 -1.90 -7.41
N GLN A 355 -0.93 -2.60 -7.36
CA GLN A 355 -1.07 -3.86 -6.64
C GLN A 355 -0.23 -4.98 -7.25
N TYR A 356 -0.27 -5.15 -8.57
CA TYR A 356 0.37 -6.28 -9.23
C TYR A 356 1.85 -6.03 -9.52
N LYS A 357 2.22 -4.85 -10.05
CA LYS A 357 3.62 -4.55 -10.45
C LYS A 357 4.49 -3.93 -9.35
N ILE A 358 3.90 -3.33 -8.32
CA ILE A 358 4.68 -2.54 -7.34
C ILE A 358 4.60 -3.18 -5.94
N HIS A 359 3.40 -3.54 -5.49
CA HIS A 359 3.16 -4.24 -4.22
C HIS A 359 3.51 -5.74 -4.29
N GLY A 360 3.12 -6.44 -5.36
CA GLY A 360 3.32 -7.89 -5.50
C GLY A 360 4.79 -8.31 -5.45
N ASP A 361 5.64 -7.60 -6.20
CA ASP A 361 7.09 -7.86 -6.32
C ASP A 361 7.79 -7.96 -4.96
N ILE A 362 7.68 -6.92 -4.14
CA ILE A 362 8.37 -6.83 -2.85
C ILE A 362 7.90 -7.86 -1.82
N HIS A 363 6.66 -8.32 -1.90
CA HIS A 363 6.17 -9.46 -1.10
C HIS A 363 6.85 -10.77 -1.50
N GLY A 364 7.02 -11.01 -2.81
CA GLY A 364 7.81 -12.13 -3.32
C GLY A 364 9.29 -12.06 -2.91
N LEU A 365 9.93 -10.90 -3.13
CA LEU A 365 11.35 -10.67 -2.85
C LEU A 365 11.74 -10.80 -1.38
N LEU A 366 10.84 -10.50 -0.43
CA LEU A 366 11.10 -10.65 1.01
C LEU A 366 10.66 -12.00 1.56
N GLY A 367 9.67 -12.65 0.94
CA GLY A 367 9.19 -13.96 1.39
C GLY A 367 10.10 -15.10 0.94
N GLY A 368 10.48 -15.13 -0.34
CA GLY A 368 11.31 -16.20 -0.89
C GLY A 368 10.67 -17.59 -0.79
N ALA A 369 11.45 -18.63 -1.08
CA ALA A 369 11.01 -20.02 -1.01
C ALA A 369 12.14 -21.01 -0.65
N PHE A 370 11.78 -22.05 0.09
CA PHE A 370 12.70 -23.08 0.59
C PHE A 370 11.99 -24.44 0.71
N ASP A 371 12.76 -25.48 1.04
CA ASP A 371 12.28 -26.88 1.14
C ASP A 371 11.54 -27.40 -0.12
N CYS A 372 11.98 -26.93 -1.31
CA CYS A 372 11.43 -27.33 -2.60
C CYS A 372 11.94 -28.71 -3.06
N ASN A 373 11.20 -29.41 -3.93
CA ASN A 373 11.59 -30.71 -4.49
C ASN A 373 12.74 -30.69 -5.54
N THR A 374 13.32 -29.52 -5.78
CA THR A 374 14.38 -29.26 -6.75
C THR A 374 15.29 -28.19 -6.19
N ASP A 375 16.59 -28.46 -6.10
CA ASP A 375 17.60 -27.44 -5.82
C ASP A 375 17.89 -26.66 -7.11
N MET A 376 17.56 -25.37 -7.10
CA MET A 376 17.67 -24.50 -8.26
C MET A 376 19.05 -23.88 -8.41
N ALA A 377 19.92 -23.95 -7.39
CA ALA A 377 21.33 -23.60 -7.54
C ALA A 377 22.08 -24.72 -8.29
N ASP A 378 21.85 -25.98 -7.92
CA ASP A 378 22.37 -27.15 -8.65
C ASP A 378 21.83 -27.18 -10.09
N PHE A 379 20.51 -27.01 -10.29
CA PHE A 379 19.91 -26.91 -11.63
C PHE A 379 20.56 -25.80 -12.48
N SER A 380 20.74 -24.60 -11.92
CA SER A 380 21.38 -23.48 -12.62
C SER A 380 22.85 -23.74 -12.96
N ALA A 381 23.54 -24.62 -12.22
CA ALA A 381 24.92 -25.00 -12.52
C ALA A 381 25.00 -26.09 -13.59
N GLU A 382 24.02 -27.00 -13.63
CA GLU A 382 23.91 -28.07 -14.65
C GLU A 382 23.38 -27.55 -16.00
N HIS A 383 22.54 -26.50 -15.99
CA HIS A 383 21.89 -25.92 -17.17
C HIS A 383 22.26 -24.45 -17.43
N PRO A 384 23.53 -24.14 -17.78
CA PRO A 384 24.02 -22.78 -18.00
C PRO A 384 23.41 -22.07 -19.23
N GLU A 385 22.59 -22.76 -20.03
CA GLU A 385 21.76 -22.16 -21.07
C GLU A 385 20.66 -21.23 -20.53
N TYR A 386 20.18 -21.45 -19.30
CA TYR A 386 19.27 -20.54 -18.62
C TYR A 386 20.06 -19.55 -17.75
N SER A 387 19.76 -18.27 -17.90
CA SER A 387 20.35 -17.21 -17.09
C SER A 387 19.80 -17.24 -15.68
N HIS A 388 20.65 -16.87 -14.71
CA HIS A 388 20.25 -16.70 -13.31
C HIS A 388 19.03 -15.77 -13.19
N GLY A 389 18.99 -14.65 -13.93
CA GLY A 389 17.86 -13.71 -13.92
C GLY A 389 16.52 -14.37 -14.28
N LEU A 390 16.46 -15.09 -15.40
CA LEU A 390 15.27 -15.81 -15.84
C LEU A 390 14.81 -16.88 -14.83
N LEU A 391 15.75 -17.65 -14.27
CA LEU A 391 15.43 -18.68 -13.27
C LEU A 391 14.92 -18.06 -11.97
N ALA A 392 15.59 -17.04 -11.43
CA ALA A 392 15.18 -16.37 -10.21
C ALA A 392 13.80 -15.70 -10.36
N PHE A 393 13.57 -15.00 -11.48
CA PHE A 393 12.29 -14.38 -11.79
C PHE A 393 11.15 -15.41 -11.89
N THR A 394 11.33 -16.48 -12.68
CA THR A 394 10.28 -17.50 -12.83
C THR A 394 9.96 -18.22 -11.52
N LEU A 395 10.96 -18.46 -10.68
CA LEU A 395 10.77 -19.01 -9.33
C LEU A 395 10.08 -18.05 -8.38
N GLN A 396 10.38 -16.74 -8.44
CA GLN A 396 9.68 -15.71 -7.66
C GLN A 396 8.17 -15.76 -7.92
N ILE A 397 7.76 -15.67 -9.19
CA ILE A 397 6.35 -15.69 -9.56
C ILE A 397 5.68 -17.00 -9.16
N LEU A 398 6.35 -18.14 -9.40
CA LEU A 398 5.82 -19.48 -9.10
C LEU A 398 5.56 -19.62 -7.59
N THR A 399 6.55 -19.24 -6.79
CA THR A 399 6.51 -19.47 -5.34
C THR A 399 5.61 -18.47 -4.63
N PHE A 400 5.64 -17.19 -5.00
CA PHE A 400 4.78 -16.16 -4.42
C PHE A 400 3.30 -16.36 -4.79
N LYS A 401 2.98 -16.49 -6.08
CA LYS A 401 1.57 -16.48 -6.53
C LYS A 401 0.91 -17.86 -6.53
N PHE A 402 1.64 -18.94 -6.84
CA PHE A 402 1.02 -20.26 -7.12
C PHE A 402 1.27 -21.29 -6.01
N THR A 403 2.47 -21.36 -5.44
CA THR A 403 2.87 -22.40 -4.47
C THR A 403 2.05 -22.36 -3.18
N ALA A 404 1.93 -21.20 -2.54
CA ALA A 404 1.26 -21.05 -1.24
C ALA A 404 -0.25 -21.43 -1.23
N TRP A 405 -0.85 -21.51 -2.42
CA TRP A 405 -2.25 -21.84 -2.66
C TRP A 405 -2.47 -23.11 -3.51
N ASN A 406 -1.40 -23.77 -3.97
CA ASN A 406 -1.44 -24.92 -4.87
C ASN A 406 -2.23 -24.67 -6.19
N ILE A 407 -2.06 -23.48 -6.79
CA ILE A 407 -2.87 -23.05 -7.96
C ILE A 407 -2.39 -23.68 -9.28
N LEU A 408 -1.11 -24.04 -9.42
CA LEU A 408 -0.57 -24.51 -10.70
C LEU A 408 -1.10 -25.89 -11.12
N THR A 409 -1.23 -26.82 -10.17
CA THR A 409 -1.59 -28.23 -10.42
C THR A 409 -2.52 -28.80 -9.33
N PRO A 410 -3.65 -28.15 -9.00
CA PRO A 410 -4.49 -28.51 -7.85
C PRO A 410 -5.12 -29.91 -7.93
N ASP A 411 -5.33 -30.43 -9.15
CA ASP A 411 -5.93 -31.75 -9.39
C ASP A 411 -4.90 -32.88 -9.57
N ASP A 412 -3.61 -32.54 -9.69
CA ASP A 412 -2.53 -33.47 -10.07
C ASP A 412 -1.50 -33.71 -8.94
N ASN A 413 -1.82 -33.31 -7.71
CA ASN A 413 -1.09 -33.69 -6.51
C ASN A 413 -2.03 -34.18 -5.39
N THR A 414 -1.45 -34.71 -4.32
CA THR A 414 -2.19 -35.05 -3.09
C THR A 414 -1.48 -34.40 -1.91
N CYS A 415 -2.21 -33.57 -1.18
CA CYS A 415 -1.70 -32.66 -0.16
C CYS A 415 -2.21 -33.02 1.24
N ASP A 416 -1.34 -32.96 2.25
CA ASP A 416 -1.71 -33.21 3.64
C ASP A 416 -2.59 -32.07 4.18
N ALA A 417 -3.83 -32.40 4.57
CA ALA A 417 -4.78 -31.43 5.11
C ALA A 417 -4.53 -31.09 6.59
N LYS A 418 -3.77 -31.92 7.34
CA LYS A 418 -3.39 -31.70 8.75
C LYS A 418 -2.08 -32.39 9.07
N CYS A 419 -1.18 -31.68 9.77
CA CYS A 419 0.12 -32.17 10.19
C CYS A 419 0.40 -31.88 11.67
N MET A 420 1.25 -32.70 12.28
CA MET A 420 1.68 -32.57 13.66
C MET A 420 3.01 -31.85 13.74
N LYS A 421 3.08 -30.82 14.57
CA LYS A 421 4.30 -30.03 14.82
C LYS A 421 5.46 -30.93 15.27
N GLY A 422 6.62 -30.82 14.61
CA GLY A 422 7.79 -31.66 14.87
C GLY A 422 7.61 -33.16 14.56
N GLN A 423 6.70 -33.53 13.64
CA GLN A 423 6.60 -34.91 13.15
C GLN A 423 7.84 -35.37 12.38
N THR A 424 8.07 -36.69 12.32
CA THR A 424 9.24 -37.28 11.62
C THR A 424 8.99 -37.63 10.17
N GLU A 425 7.73 -37.84 9.78
CA GLU A 425 7.34 -38.06 8.39
C GLU A 425 7.16 -36.70 7.70
N PRO A 426 7.62 -36.50 6.45
CA PRO A 426 7.43 -35.24 5.74
C PRO A 426 5.93 -34.95 5.57
N CYS A 427 5.52 -33.74 5.96
CA CYS A 427 4.23 -33.16 5.64
C CYS A 427 4.35 -32.41 4.31
N GLY A 428 3.39 -32.54 3.40
CA GLY A 428 3.46 -31.78 2.14
C GLY A 428 2.43 -32.18 1.10
N CYS A 429 2.76 -31.88 -0.15
CA CYS A 429 2.10 -32.43 -1.32
C CYS A 429 3.01 -33.44 -2.02
N THR A 430 2.43 -34.52 -2.54
CA THR A 430 3.10 -35.48 -3.44
C THR A 430 2.51 -35.37 -4.84
N CYS A 431 3.35 -35.25 -5.86
CA CYS A 431 2.89 -35.14 -7.25
C CYS A 431 2.37 -36.49 -7.76
N LEU A 432 1.25 -36.46 -8.51
CA LEU A 432 0.66 -37.65 -9.14
C LEU A 432 1.09 -37.84 -10.61
N ILE A 433 1.77 -36.84 -11.18
CA ILE A 433 2.25 -36.81 -12.57
C ILE A 433 3.77 -36.75 -12.64
N ASP A 434 4.34 -37.29 -13.72
CA ASP A 434 5.72 -36.98 -14.11
C ASP A 434 5.66 -35.84 -15.15
N ALA A 435 6.08 -34.66 -14.72
CA ALA A 435 6.11 -33.45 -15.54
C ALA A 435 6.94 -33.59 -16.82
N PHE A 436 7.85 -34.57 -16.92
CA PHE A 436 8.64 -34.88 -18.12
C PHE A 436 8.03 -35.99 -19.00
N ALA A 437 7.03 -36.73 -18.51
CA ALA A 437 6.35 -37.79 -19.25
C ALA A 437 5.01 -37.35 -19.89
N ILE A 438 4.37 -36.30 -19.38
CA ILE A 438 3.10 -35.78 -19.93
C ILE A 438 3.30 -35.06 -21.30
N PRO A 439 2.26 -34.95 -22.15
CA PRO A 439 2.37 -34.23 -23.43
C PRO A 439 2.62 -32.72 -23.25
N ASP A 440 3.37 -32.11 -24.19
CA ASP A 440 3.69 -30.67 -24.17
C ASP A 440 2.45 -29.77 -24.01
N GLN A 441 1.34 -30.11 -24.70
CA GLN A 441 0.08 -29.36 -24.60
C GLN A 441 -0.51 -29.34 -23.18
N GLN A 442 -0.27 -30.38 -22.38
CA GLN A 442 -0.71 -30.44 -20.99
C GLN A 442 0.19 -29.59 -20.09
N VAL A 443 1.52 -29.65 -20.31
CA VAL A 443 2.49 -28.78 -19.62
C VAL A 443 2.16 -27.30 -19.88
N TYR A 444 1.98 -26.93 -21.14
CA TYR A 444 1.62 -25.57 -21.54
C TYR A 444 0.29 -25.12 -20.93
N GLY A 445 -0.68 -26.02 -20.82
CA GLY A 445 -1.98 -25.76 -20.17
C GLY A 445 -1.87 -25.39 -18.69
N TYR A 446 -0.98 -26.02 -17.91
CA TYR A 446 -0.70 -25.57 -16.53
C TYR A 446 0.01 -24.22 -16.50
N MET A 447 0.90 -23.98 -17.46
CA MET A 447 1.76 -22.79 -17.46
C MET A 447 1.08 -21.53 -18.03
N GLU A 448 -0.03 -21.63 -18.76
CA GLU A 448 -0.67 -20.47 -19.42
C GLU A 448 -1.03 -19.35 -18.42
N ALA A 449 -1.72 -19.68 -17.32
CA ALA A 449 -2.04 -18.72 -16.27
C ALA A 449 -0.81 -18.20 -15.51
N PHE A 450 0.24 -19.02 -15.38
CA PHE A 450 1.53 -18.59 -14.82
C PHE A 450 2.22 -17.57 -15.75
N MET A 451 2.25 -17.82 -17.06
CA MET A 451 2.94 -16.96 -18.01
C MET A 451 2.25 -15.60 -18.15
N ASP A 452 0.92 -15.55 -18.12
CA ASP A 452 0.15 -14.30 -18.09
C ASP A 452 0.40 -13.49 -16.81
N ALA A 453 0.35 -14.15 -15.65
CA ALA A 453 0.65 -13.52 -14.36
C ALA A 453 2.12 -13.06 -14.24
N ALA A 454 3.06 -13.77 -14.88
CA ALA A 454 4.47 -13.40 -14.94
C ALA A 454 4.70 -12.23 -15.91
N MET A 455 4.07 -12.23 -17.08
CA MET A 455 4.21 -11.16 -18.08
C MET A 455 3.75 -9.79 -17.56
N THR A 456 2.73 -9.80 -16.69
CA THR A 456 2.12 -8.58 -16.14
C THR A 456 2.81 -8.03 -14.88
N ASP A 457 3.74 -8.77 -14.28
CA ASP A 457 4.45 -8.40 -13.05
C ASP A 457 5.64 -7.44 -13.30
N PHE A 458 6.28 -6.98 -12.22
CA PHE A 458 7.56 -6.27 -12.28
C PHE A 458 8.60 -7.09 -13.05
N SER A 459 9.43 -6.42 -13.85
CA SER A 459 10.42 -7.06 -14.75
C SER A 459 9.86 -8.09 -15.76
N GLY A 460 8.56 -8.41 -15.78
CA GLY A 460 7.97 -9.51 -16.57
C GLY A 460 8.24 -9.43 -18.08
N TYR A 461 8.19 -8.21 -18.64
CA TYR A 461 8.50 -7.94 -20.05
C TYR A 461 9.96 -8.23 -20.46
N GLN A 462 10.87 -8.42 -19.50
CA GLN A 462 12.27 -8.79 -19.74
C GLN A 462 12.44 -10.30 -19.95
N TYR A 463 11.50 -11.10 -19.42
CA TYR A 463 11.62 -12.55 -19.29
C TYR A 463 10.49 -13.34 -19.95
N ILE A 464 9.34 -12.71 -20.25
CA ILE A 464 8.17 -13.34 -20.87
C ILE A 464 7.82 -12.64 -22.18
N THR A 465 7.44 -13.41 -23.19
CA THR A 465 6.91 -12.93 -24.47
C THR A 465 5.60 -13.64 -24.83
N HIS A 466 4.79 -12.99 -25.65
CA HIS A 466 3.57 -13.54 -26.23
C HIS A 466 3.57 -13.31 -27.76
N ASP A 467 3.47 -14.39 -28.53
CA ASP A 467 3.47 -14.40 -30.00
C ASP A 467 2.30 -15.24 -30.52
N GLU A 468 1.24 -14.60 -31.02
CA GLU A 468 0.03 -15.27 -31.52
C GLU A 468 0.27 -16.19 -32.73
N GLU A 469 1.40 -16.06 -33.44
CA GLU A 469 1.74 -16.93 -34.58
C GLU A 469 2.52 -18.19 -34.16
N ALA A 470 3.01 -18.24 -32.91
CA ALA A 470 3.76 -19.39 -32.39
C ALA A 470 2.85 -20.58 -32.02
N ALA A 471 3.39 -21.80 -32.07
CA ALA A 471 2.67 -23.00 -31.64
C ALA A 471 2.32 -22.99 -30.14
N TYR A 472 3.14 -22.29 -29.36
CA TYR A 472 2.96 -21.99 -27.94
C TYR A 472 3.08 -20.47 -27.78
N PRO A 473 1.97 -19.71 -27.71
CA PRO A 473 2.02 -18.25 -27.75
C PRO A 473 2.91 -17.63 -26.68
N TYR A 474 2.78 -18.06 -25.42
CA TYR A 474 3.69 -17.67 -24.36
C TYR A 474 5.05 -18.36 -24.48
N GLY A 475 6.12 -17.61 -24.28
CA GLY A 475 7.49 -18.13 -24.23
C GLY A 475 8.39 -17.30 -23.33
N PHE A 476 9.59 -17.80 -23.05
CA PHE A 476 10.60 -17.08 -22.27
C PHE A 476 11.49 -16.22 -23.17
N ILE A 477 11.97 -15.10 -22.63
CA ILE A 477 12.97 -14.20 -23.21
C ILE A 477 14.27 -14.35 -22.44
N GLN A 478 15.39 -14.38 -23.16
CA GLN A 478 16.72 -14.14 -22.61
C GLN A 478 17.58 -13.40 -23.65
N ASP A 479 18.46 -12.51 -23.20
CA ASP A 479 19.33 -11.69 -24.08
C ASP A 479 18.57 -10.94 -25.20
N GLY A 480 17.30 -10.58 -24.92
CA GLY A 480 16.40 -9.93 -25.87
C GLY A 480 15.83 -10.84 -26.98
N GLN A 481 15.89 -12.16 -26.84
CA GLN A 481 15.39 -13.14 -27.81
C GLN A 481 14.44 -14.15 -27.17
N ARG A 482 13.37 -14.52 -27.88
CA ARG A 482 12.49 -15.64 -27.50
C ARG A 482 13.29 -16.94 -27.56
N MET A 483 13.20 -17.74 -26.51
CA MET A 483 13.83 -19.06 -26.44
C MET A 483 13.23 -20.04 -27.47
N SER A 484 13.98 -21.09 -27.82
CA SER A 484 13.42 -22.18 -28.63
C SER A 484 12.31 -22.91 -27.87
N ASP A 485 11.33 -23.43 -28.59
CA ASP A 485 10.21 -24.18 -27.96
C ASP A 485 10.72 -25.39 -27.16
N GLU A 486 11.84 -26.01 -27.57
CA GLU A 486 12.49 -27.11 -26.84
C GLU A 486 13.00 -26.67 -25.45
N HIS A 487 13.79 -25.59 -25.37
CA HIS A 487 14.28 -25.08 -24.09
C HIS A 487 13.15 -24.47 -23.25
N ALA A 488 12.21 -23.76 -23.87
CA ALA A 488 11.06 -23.21 -23.17
C ALA A 488 10.19 -24.30 -22.54
N MET A 489 9.90 -25.38 -23.29
CA MET A 489 9.15 -26.52 -22.78
C MET A 489 9.91 -27.27 -21.67
N PHE A 490 11.23 -27.41 -21.77
CA PHE A 490 12.03 -28.01 -20.68
C PHE A 490 11.98 -27.19 -19.39
N LEU A 491 12.08 -25.86 -19.47
CA LEU A 491 11.91 -24.99 -18.30
C LEU A 491 10.48 -25.05 -17.75
N MET A 492 9.45 -25.02 -18.61
CA MET A 492 8.04 -25.20 -18.20
C MET A 492 7.83 -26.52 -17.44
N ARG A 493 8.38 -27.64 -17.93
CA ARG A 493 8.32 -28.95 -17.24
C ARG A 493 9.00 -28.92 -15.87
N THR A 494 10.10 -28.19 -15.75
CA THR A 494 10.81 -27.99 -14.48
C THR A 494 9.97 -27.16 -13.49
N LEU A 495 9.34 -26.07 -13.96
CA LEU A 495 8.45 -25.24 -13.14
C LEU A 495 7.18 -26.00 -12.71
N VAL A 496 6.58 -26.82 -13.61
CA VAL A 496 5.47 -27.73 -13.25
C VAL A 496 5.89 -28.75 -12.21
N LYS A 497 7.09 -29.35 -12.33
CA LYS A 497 7.62 -30.28 -11.30
C LYS A 497 7.70 -29.61 -9.92
N ILE A 498 8.19 -28.36 -9.86
CA ILE A 498 8.32 -27.60 -8.60
C ILE A 498 6.94 -27.22 -8.05
N GLY A 499 6.04 -26.69 -8.91
CA GLY A 499 4.69 -26.30 -8.50
C GLY A 499 3.80 -27.48 -8.07
N CYS A 500 4.09 -28.70 -8.54
CA CYS A 500 3.35 -29.90 -8.18
C CYS A 500 3.66 -30.42 -6.76
N GLU A 501 4.81 -30.07 -6.18
CA GLU A 501 5.15 -30.37 -4.79
C GLU A 501 5.57 -29.08 -4.08
N PRO A 502 4.59 -28.21 -3.72
CA PRO A 502 4.84 -26.99 -2.97
C PRO A 502 5.74 -27.19 -1.74
N GLY A 503 6.85 -26.46 -1.71
CA GLY A 503 7.71 -26.32 -0.53
C GLY A 503 7.12 -25.34 0.48
N ALA A 504 7.99 -24.57 1.12
CA ALA A 504 7.61 -23.49 2.02
C ALA A 504 7.99 -22.12 1.44
N VAL A 505 7.21 -21.10 1.79
CA VAL A 505 7.48 -19.68 1.48
C VAL A 505 7.56 -18.86 2.75
N GLY A 506 8.46 -17.89 2.81
CA GLY A 506 8.63 -17.03 4.00
C GLY A 506 7.42 -16.15 4.26
N THR A 507 7.41 -15.52 5.45
CA THR A 507 6.24 -14.81 6.00
C THR A 507 5.61 -13.80 5.03
N MET A 508 6.42 -12.97 4.34
CA MET A 508 5.94 -11.95 3.41
C MET A 508 5.23 -12.50 2.16
N SER A 509 5.54 -13.73 1.73
CA SER A 509 4.85 -14.42 0.63
C SER A 509 3.59 -15.18 1.07
N SER A 510 3.12 -14.97 2.30
CA SER A 510 1.94 -15.66 2.85
C SER A 510 0.84 -14.68 3.25
N THR A 511 -0.36 -15.21 3.48
CA THR A 511 -1.49 -14.45 4.06
C THR A 511 -1.19 -13.82 5.43
N ALA A 512 -0.14 -14.30 6.11
CA ALA A 512 0.35 -13.79 7.38
C ALA A 512 1.51 -12.80 7.24
N SER A 513 1.67 -12.14 6.09
CA SER A 513 2.67 -11.09 5.87
C SER A 513 2.74 -10.00 6.96
N PRO A 514 1.66 -9.59 7.65
CA PRO A 514 1.76 -8.64 8.78
C PRO A 514 2.43 -9.18 10.04
N VAL A 515 2.87 -10.46 10.08
CA VAL A 515 3.83 -10.93 11.10
C VAL A 515 5.21 -10.30 10.87
N ASP A 516 5.57 -9.94 9.64
CA ASP A 516 6.78 -9.16 9.36
C ASP A 516 6.53 -7.67 9.69
N PRO A 517 7.31 -7.04 10.60
CA PRO A 517 7.13 -5.63 10.91
C PRO A 517 7.42 -4.66 9.74
N LEU A 518 8.09 -5.10 8.66
CA LEU A 518 8.25 -4.33 7.43
C LEU A 518 6.90 -4.03 6.74
N PHE A 519 5.91 -4.91 6.90
CA PHE A 519 4.59 -4.77 6.29
C PHE A 519 4.00 -3.37 6.52
N TRP A 520 4.10 -2.84 7.73
CA TRP A 520 3.43 -1.59 8.11
C TRP A 520 4.10 -0.32 7.61
N VAL A 521 5.39 -0.37 7.26
CA VAL A 521 6.07 0.79 6.66
C VAL A 521 6.03 0.75 5.13
N LEU A 522 5.73 -0.42 4.56
CA LEU A 522 5.48 -0.62 3.14
C LEU A 522 4.17 0.03 2.69
N HIS A 523 3.05 -0.35 3.32
CA HIS A 523 1.70 -0.03 2.82
C HIS A 523 1.31 1.45 2.77
N PRO A 524 1.82 2.34 3.66
CA PRO A 524 1.61 3.78 3.55
C PRO A 524 2.11 4.39 2.24
N LEU A 525 2.97 3.69 1.48
CA LEU A 525 3.42 4.10 0.15
C LEU A 525 2.24 4.18 -0.83
N PHE A 526 1.34 3.19 -0.81
CA PHE A 526 0.18 3.12 -1.72
C PHE A 526 -0.91 4.12 -1.33
N ASP A 527 -1.12 4.33 -0.03
CA ASP A 527 -1.99 5.39 0.48
C ASP A 527 -1.46 6.79 0.12
N LYS A 528 -0.16 7.04 0.29
CA LYS A 528 0.51 8.27 -0.20
C LYS A 528 0.34 8.45 -1.71
N ALA A 529 0.39 7.37 -2.48
CA ALA A 529 0.21 7.40 -3.94
C ALA A 529 -1.25 7.69 -4.32
N MET A 530 -2.22 7.09 -3.62
CA MET A 530 -3.66 7.38 -3.77
C MET A 530 -3.95 8.84 -3.41
N HIS A 531 -3.35 9.37 -2.34
CA HIS A 531 -3.46 10.79 -1.97
C HIS A 531 -3.04 11.73 -3.11
N ILE A 532 -2.02 11.38 -3.91
CA ILE A 532 -1.64 12.15 -5.11
C ILE A 532 -2.74 12.09 -6.16
N LEU A 533 -3.24 10.89 -6.48
CA LEU A 533 -4.28 10.70 -7.48
C LEU A 533 -5.57 11.49 -7.13
N LEU A 534 -5.89 11.59 -5.83
CA LEU A 534 -7.06 12.31 -5.31
C LEU A 534 -6.88 13.83 -5.17
N LEU A 535 -5.64 14.34 -5.19
CA LEU A 535 -5.32 15.76 -4.95
C LEU A 535 -4.74 16.51 -6.15
N SER A 536 -4.08 15.80 -7.07
CA SER A 536 -3.31 16.42 -8.15
C SER A 536 -4.16 16.67 -9.40
N PRO A 537 -4.27 17.92 -9.89
CA PRO A 537 -5.01 18.24 -11.11
C PRO A 537 -4.45 17.57 -12.37
N LYS A 538 -3.23 17.00 -12.32
CA LYS A 538 -2.64 16.21 -13.42
C LYS A 538 -3.50 14.98 -13.75
N TYR A 539 -4.28 14.50 -12.78
CA TYR A 539 -5.11 13.30 -12.88
C TYR A 539 -6.61 13.61 -12.92
N ASP A 540 -7.03 14.87 -13.13
CA ASP A 540 -8.43 15.27 -13.29
C ASP A 540 -9.18 14.52 -14.43
N GLU A 541 -8.44 14.00 -15.42
CA GLU A 541 -9.01 13.21 -16.54
C GLU A 541 -9.17 11.71 -16.22
N TYR A 542 -8.76 11.24 -15.04
CA TYR A 542 -8.94 9.84 -14.65
C TYR A 542 -10.41 9.49 -14.41
N THR A 543 -10.81 8.30 -14.86
CA THR A 543 -12.12 7.75 -14.51
C THR A 543 -12.04 7.12 -13.12
N MET A 544 -12.55 7.83 -12.11
CA MET A 544 -12.56 7.40 -10.70
C MET A 544 -13.76 6.50 -10.36
N GLU A 545 -14.12 5.59 -11.28
CA GLU A 545 -15.17 4.59 -11.07
C GLU A 545 -14.64 3.44 -10.20
N TRP A 546 -15.48 2.93 -9.28
CA TRP A 546 -15.18 1.72 -8.54
C TRP A 546 -15.63 0.50 -9.35
N VAL A 547 -14.71 -0.44 -9.57
CA VAL A 547 -14.98 -1.73 -10.20
C VAL A 547 -15.05 -2.77 -9.10
N ASP A 548 -16.26 -3.30 -8.86
CA ASP A 548 -16.46 -4.39 -7.90
C ASP A 548 -15.69 -5.65 -8.34
N GLY A 549 -14.98 -6.28 -7.41
CA GLY A 549 -14.29 -7.55 -7.63
C GLY A 549 -15.22 -8.77 -7.49
N GLU A 550 -14.63 -9.97 -7.57
CA GLU A 550 -15.38 -11.24 -7.52
C GLU A 550 -15.57 -11.80 -6.09
N CYS A 551 -14.87 -11.24 -5.10
CA CYS A 551 -14.80 -11.77 -3.73
C CYS A 551 -15.50 -10.86 -2.70
N PRO A 552 -16.08 -11.41 -1.61
CA PRO A 552 -16.71 -10.61 -0.56
C PRO A 552 -15.77 -9.54 0.02
N GLY A 553 -16.26 -8.32 0.17
CA GLY A 553 -15.44 -7.20 0.64
C GLY A 553 -14.79 -6.39 -0.50
N SER A 554 -14.91 -6.83 -1.75
CA SER A 554 -14.39 -6.08 -2.92
C SER A 554 -15.38 -5.08 -3.51
N GLY A 555 -16.68 -5.23 -3.26
CA GLY A 555 -17.69 -4.30 -3.75
C GLY A 555 -17.61 -2.92 -3.08
N TYR A 556 -17.95 -1.85 -3.81
CA TYR A 556 -17.95 -0.48 -3.28
C TYR A 556 -18.80 -0.33 -2.00
N THR A 557 -19.92 -1.05 -1.91
CA THR A 557 -20.79 -1.07 -0.72
C THR A 557 -20.60 -2.31 0.17
N ASP A 558 -19.62 -3.17 -0.09
CA ASP A 558 -19.33 -4.31 0.76
C ASP A 558 -18.68 -3.85 2.08
N GLU A 559 -19.07 -4.50 3.17
CA GLU A 559 -18.45 -4.35 4.48
C GLU A 559 -17.05 -4.99 4.51
N LEU A 560 -16.10 -4.34 5.19
CA LEU A 560 -14.84 -4.92 5.64
C LEU A 560 -14.83 -5.03 7.18
N PRO A 561 -14.11 -5.99 7.79
CA PRO A 561 -14.05 -6.19 9.25
C PRO A 561 -13.20 -5.15 9.98
N ILE A 562 -13.55 -3.89 9.77
CA ILE A 562 -12.89 -2.67 10.21
C ILE A 562 -14.01 -1.76 10.73
N THR A 563 -13.78 -1.10 11.86
CA THR A 563 -14.81 -0.32 12.56
C THR A 563 -14.25 1.06 12.95
N GLU A 564 -15.10 2.05 13.19
CA GLU A 564 -14.62 3.33 13.77
C GLU A 564 -13.81 3.10 15.06
N ARG A 565 -14.22 2.08 15.84
CA ARG A 565 -13.58 1.66 17.08
C ARG A 565 -12.34 0.77 16.87
N SER A 566 -11.99 0.31 15.67
CA SER A 566 -10.62 -0.16 15.40
C SER A 566 -9.74 1.02 14.98
N LEU A 567 -10.24 1.89 14.11
CA LEU A 567 -9.51 3.05 13.57
C LEU A 567 -9.22 4.16 14.60
N GLY A 568 -9.98 4.25 15.69
CA GLY A 568 -9.81 5.31 16.70
C GLY A 568 -10.56 6.59 16.41
N LEU A 569 -11.46 6.55 15.42
CA LEU A 569 -12.21 7.70 14.91
C LEU A 569 -13.59 7.84 15.58
N GLY A 570 -14.08 6.79 16.25
CA GLY A 570 -15.36 6.79 16.92
C GLY A 570 -15.60 5.56 17.80
N PRO A 571 -16.76 5.50 18.49
CA PRO A 571 -17.18 4.35 19.28
C PRO A 571 -17.88 3.26 18.44
N GLY A 572 -18.14 3.50 17.14
CA GLY A 572 -18.86 2.58 16.26
C GLY A 572 -18.20 1.20 16.16
N THR A 573 -19.02 0.16 16.33
CA THR A 573 -18.61 -1.26 16.30
C THR A 573 -19.11 -2.01 15.08
N ASP A 574 -19.89 -1.35 14.22
CA ASP A 574 -20.37 -1.92 12.97
C ASP A 574 -19.26 -1.86 11.91
N TYR A 575 -19.29 -2.79 10.96
CA TYR A 575 -18.29 -2.90 9.91
C TYR A 575 -18.47 -1.77 8.90
N LEU A 576 -17.36 -1.17 8.49
CA LEU A 576 -17.34 -0.08 7.53
C LEU A 576 -17.31 -0.62 6.11
N THR A 577 -18.05 0.02 5.21
CA THR A 577 -17.99 -0.30 3.78
C THR A 577 -16.79 0.34 3.09
N ASN A 578 -16.43 -0.14 1.90
CA ASN A 578 -15.41 0.52 1.08
C ASN A 578 -15.75 2.00 0.78
N GLU A 579 -17.02 2.33 0.50
CA GLU A 579 -17.51 3.71 0.42
C GLU A 579 -17.17 4.53 1.67
N GLN A 580 -17.48 4.03 2.86
CA GLN A 580 -17.22 4.74 4.12
C GLN A 580 -15.72 4.87 4.39
N LEU A 581 -14.93 3.84 4.09
CA LEU A 581 -13.47 3.89 4.22
C LEU A 581 -12.85 4.88 3.24
N LEU A 582 -13.30 4.92 1.98
CA LEU A 582 -12.83 5.87 0.98
C LEU A 582 -13.19 7.32 1.36
N GLU A 583 -14.37 7.58 1.93
CA GLU A 583 -14.71 8.89 2.49
C GLU A 583 -13.80 9.24 3.67
N LEU A 584 -13.57 8.32 4.61
CA LEU A 584 -12.72 8.53 5.79
C LEU A 584 -11.25 8.76 5.45
N LEU A 585 -10.72 8.01 4.48
CA LEU A 585 -9.34 8.09 4.00
C LEU A 585 -9.10 9.25 3.04
N TYR A 586 -10.14 9.91 2.54
CA TYR A 586 -9.97 11.03 1.62
C TYR A 586 -9.12 12.15 2.26
N PRO A 587 -8.09 12.71 1.58
CA PRO A 587 -7.08 13.54 2.26
C PRO A 587 -7.61 14.82 2.91
N SER A 588 -8.69 15.40 2.35
CA SER A 588 -9.36 16.57 2.93
C SER A 588 -10.25 16.24 4.14
N ASN A 589 -10.62 14.97 4.35
CA ASN A 589 -11.52 14.57 5.42
C ASN A 589 -10.96 15.01 6.78
N PRO A 590 -11.67 15.84 7.56
CA PRO A 590 -11.18 16.34 8.83
C PRO A 590 -10.86 15.23 9.85
N ALA A 591 -11.54 14.09 9.79
CA ALA A 591 -11.33 12.97 10.70
C ALA A 591 -10.02 12.19 10.46
N LEU A 592 -9.41 12.28 9.27
CA LEU A 592 -8.16 11.58 8.95
C LEU A 592 -7.02 12.10 9.86
N PRO A 593 -6.43 11.25 10.73
CA PRO A 593 -5.53 11.68 11.80
C PRO A 593 -4.07 11.86 11.34
N TYR A 594 -3.81 11.92 10.03
CA TYR A 594 -2.49 12.13 9.48
C TYR A 594 -2.49 12.95 8.18
N VAL A 595 -1.30 13.40 7.79
CA VAL A 595 -0.97 13.97 6.48
C VAL A 595 0.44 13.49 6.07
N TYR A 596 0.73 13.43 4.76
CA TYR A 596 2.07 13.21 4.25
C TYR A 596 2.79 14.55 4.08
N THR A 597 4.03 14.67 4.57
CA THR A 597 4.78 15.94 4.51
C THR A 597 5.34 16.27 3.14
N ASP A 598 5.61 15.25 2.33
CA ASP A 598 6.37 15.34 1.09
C ASP A 598 5.72 14.47 0.00
N LEU A 599 4.57 14.94 -0.50
CA LEU A 599 3.88 14.33 -1.64
C LEU A 599 4.66 14.43 -2.97
N PRO A 600 5.41 15.51 -3.29
CA PRO A 600 6.17 15.59 -4.54
C PRO A 600 7.36 14.63 -4.62
N ARG A 601 8.00 14.27 -3.50
CA ARG A 601 9.23 13.47 -3.53
C ARG A 601 8.98 11.98 -3.46
N TRP A 602 9.65 11.24 -4.34
CA TRP A 602 9.59 9.78 -4.46
C TRP A 602 10.94 9.27 -4.93
N GLY A 603 11.38 8.13 -4.39
CA GLY A 603 12.74 7.65 -4.61
C GLY A 603 13.79 8.73 -4.31
N ASP A 604 14.73 8.92 -5.22
CA ASP A 604 15.86 9.84 -5.05
C ASP A 604 15.61 11.29 -5.54
N LYS A 605 14.39 11.63 -5.99
CA LYS A 605 14.09 12.92 -6.67
C LYS A 605 12.70 13.49 -6.36
N ASP A 606 12.57 14.81 -6.54
CA ASP A 606 11.27 15.46 -6.64
C ASP A 606 10.60 15.10 -7.99
N THR A 607 9.28 14.94 -8.00
CA THR A 607 8.50 14.52 -9.17
C THR A 607 7.42 15.54 -9.54
N GLU A 608 7.08 15.62 -10.82
CA GLU A 608 5.94 16.41 -11.34
C GLU A 608 4.62 15.63 -11.21
N LEU A 609 4.39 15.00 -10.05
CA LEU A 609 3.14 14.30 -9.72
C LEU A 609 2.08 15.22 -9.10
N VAL A 610 2.47 16.37 -8.54
CA VAL A 610 1.63 17.31 -7.74
C VAL A 610 1.63 18.71 -8.36
#